data_AF-A0A0S8L256-F1
#
_entry.id   AF-A0A0S8L256-F1
#
_cell.length_a   1.000
_cell.length_b   1.000
_cell.length_c   1.000
_cell.angle_alpha   90.00
_cell.angle_beta   90.00
_cell.angle_gamma   90.00
#
_symmetry.space_group_name_H-M   'P 1'
#
loop_
_entity.id
_entity.type
_entity.pdbx_description
1 polymer ?
#
loop_
_entity_poly.entity_id
_entity_poly.type
_entity_poly.pdbx_seq_one_letter_code
_entity_poly.pdbx_strand_id
1 'polypeptide(L)'
;MRDRNVTQARELSDDERVAEFRQQYFQSALPDIPRIHGYHVCWLTTDNPRDPIHSRIRLGYEPIKTHDIPGWEHASIKTGEWAGCIGVNEMVAFKIPLELYEQYMYINHHEQPLSEEEKLSSQIREMEAEMNREARRGTISLELEDGTAALGVAPEPPSFASATGEVPDEY
;
A
#
# COMPACT_ATOMS: atom_id res chain seq x y z
N MET A 1 46.69 -0.51 -15.02
CA MET A 1 45.58 0.45 -14.83
C MET A 1 44.56 0.19 -15.91
N ARG A 2 43.38 -0.37 -15.58
CA ARG A 2 42.35 -0.74 -16.56
C ARG A 2 41.44 0.46 -16.84
N ASP A 3 41.09 0.57 -18.11
CA ASP A 3 40.29 1.62 -18.74
C ASP A 3 38.99 1.95 -18.00
N ARG A 4 38.75 3.24 -17.78
CA ARG A 4 37.46 3.75 -17.33
C ARG A 4 36.65 4.02 -18.59
N ASN A 5 35.64 3.18 -18.87
CA ASN A 5 34.65 3.48 -19.90
C ASN A 5 33.94 4.79 -19.52
N VAL A 6 34.27 5.87 -20.22
CA VAL A 6 33.62 7.17 -20.11
C VAL A 6 32.25 7.03 -20.75
N THR A 7 31.19 7.03 -19.94
CA THR A 7 29.80 7.16 -20.40
C THR A 7 29.69 8.45 -21.21
N GLN A 8 29.55 8.34 -22.53
CA GLN A 8 29.33 9.52 -23.37
C GLN A 8 28.02 10.19 -22.96
N ALA A 9 28.09 11.49 -22.69
CA ALA A 9 26.91 12.31 -22.47
C ALA A 9 26.11 12.37 -23.77
N ARG A 10 24.98 11.67 -23.81
CA ARG A 10 24.04 11.77 -24.94
C ARG A 10 23.28 13.09 -24.77
N GLU A 11 23.70 14.11 -25.50
CA GLU A 11 22.98 15.38 -25.54
C GLU A 11 21.64 15.18 -26.24
N LEU A 12 20.54 15.30 -25.49
CA LEU A 12 19.19 15.34 -26.07
C LEU A 12 19.09 16.54 -27.03
N SER A 13 18.41 16.36 -28.15
CA SER A 13 18.03 17.48 -29.02
C SER A 13 16.90 18.31 -28.40
N ASP A 14 16.72 19.55 -28.85
CA ASP A 14 15.65 20.42 -28.35
C ASP A 14 14.25 19.84 -28.60
N ASP A 15 14.06 19.13 -29.71
CA ASP A 15 12.81 18.44 -30.03
C ASP A 15 12.55 17.25 -29.07
N GLU A 16 13.61 16.51 -28.69
CA GLU A 16 13.50 15.44 -27.67
C GLU A 16 13.22 16.02 -26.28
N ARG A 17 13.82 17.15 -25.92
CA ARG A 17 13.50 17.87 -24.66
C ARG A 17 12.04 18.32 -24.62
N VAL A 18 11.50 18.84 -25.73
CA VAL A 18 10.09 19.24 -25.85
C VAL A 18 9.15 18.03 -25.79
N ALA A 19 9.56 16.89 -26.34
CA ALA A 19 8.81 15.64 -26.21
C ALA A 19 8.78 15.12 -24.77
N GLU A 20 9.92 15.11 -24.07
CA GLU A 20 10.02 14.75 -22.65
C GLU A 20 9.17 15.69 -21.78
N PHE A 21 9.22 17.00 -22.04
CA PHE A 21 8.40 17.99 -21.33
C PHE A 21 6.88 17.73 -21.49
N ARG A 22 6.44 17.32 -22.69
CA ARG A 22 5.04 16.92 -22.93
C ARG A 22 4.67 15.62 -22.20
N GLN A 23 5.62 14.69 -22.07
CA GLN A 23 5.45 13.45 -21.31
C GLN A 23 5.45 13.68 -19.79
N GLN A 24 6.17 14.70 -19.29
CA GLN A 24 6.24 15.04 -17.87
C GLN A 24 4.87 15.34 -17.27
N TYR A 25 3.94 15.91 -18.04
CA TYR A 25 2.54 16.14 -17.62
C TYR A 25 1.72 14.85 -17.43
N PHE A 26 2.18 13.71 -17.97
CA PHE A 26 1.53 12.40 -17.84
C PHE A 26 2.18 11.50 -16.78
N GLN A 27 3.19 11.97 -16.04
CA GLN A 27 3.79 11.26 -14.90
C GLN A 27 2.90 11.31 -13.65
N SER A 28 1.59 11.09 -13.78
CA SER A 28 0.71 10.90 -12.62
C SER A 28 0.94 9.55 -11.93
N ALA A 29 1.59 8.61 -12.62
CA ALA A 29 1.94 7.30 -12.09
C ALA A 29 3.39 7.29 -11.58
N LEU A 30 3.57 6.79 -10.36
CA LEU A 30 4.88 6.47 -9.81
C LEU A 30 5.52 5.37 -10.68
N PRO A 31 6.85 5.39 -10.88
CA PRO A 31 7.52 4.33 -11.62
C PRO A 31 7.42 3.01 -10.85
N ASP A 32 7.30 1.90 -11.57
CA ASP A 32 7.24 0.57 -10.97
C ASP A 32 8.58 0.20 -10.34
N ILE A 33 8.58 -0.07 -9.04
CA ILE A 33 9.79 -0.51 -8.33
C ILE A 33 10.07 -1.97 -8.75
N PRO A 34 11.30 -2.30 -9.17
CA PRO A 34 11.68 -3.68 -9.43
C PRO A 34 11.45 -4.57 -8.20
N ARG A 35 10.96 -5.79 -8.45
CA ARG A 35 10.68 -6.76 -7.39
C ARG A 35 11.98 -7.19 -6.72
N ILE A 36 11.91 -7.39 -5.41
CA ILE A 36 12.99 -7.95 -4.59
C ILE A 36 12.45 -9.26 -4.00
N HIS A 37 13.11 -10.37 -4.31
CA HIS A 37 12.66 -11.71 -3.89
C HIS A 37 12.48 -11.81 -2.37
N GLY A 38 11.33 -12.31 -1.92
CA GLY A 38 10.98 -12.41 -0.50
C GLY A 38 10.55 -11.10 0.17
N TYR A 39 10.40 -10.02 -0.60
CA TYR A 39 9.97 -8.71 -0.09
C TYR A 39 8.82 -8.15 -0.92
N HIS A 40 7.87 -7.50 -0.23
CA HIS A 40 6.95 -6.57 -0.87
C HIS A 40 7.62 -5.19 -0.97
N VAL A 41 7.57 -4.56 -2.15
CA VAL A 41 8.14 -3.24 -2.41
C VAL A 41 7.04 -2.22 -2.65
N CYS A 42 7.18 -1.03 -2.07
CA CYS A 42 6.20 0.03 -2.24
C CYS A 42 6.82 1.43 -2.08
N TRP A 43 6.09 2.43 -2.57
CA TRP A 43 6.42 3.84 -2.36
C TRP A 43 5.77 4.34 -1.08
N LEU A 44 6.56 4.96 -0.20
CA LEU A 44 6.06 5.67 0.98
C LEU A 44 6.31 7.17 0.84
N THR A 45 5.30 7.97 1.13
CA THR A 45 5.42 9.43 1.12
C THR A 45 6.14 9.94 2.36
N THR A 46 7.00 10.94 2.19
CA THR A 46 7.65 11.63 3.31
C THR A 46 6.76 12.68 3.97
N ASP A 47 5.58 12.99 3.39
CA ASP A 47 4.77 14.14 3.76
C ASP A 47 3.38 13.77 4.34
N ASN A 48 3.10 12.49 4.61
CA ASN A 48 1.86 12.09 5.27
C ASN A 48 2.00 12.10 6.81
N PRO A 49 1.43 13.09 7.53
CA PRO A 49 1.59 13.16 8.99
C PRO A 49 0.82 12.07 9.74
N ARG A 50 -0.22 11.46 9.14
CA ARG A 50 -0.98 10.37 9.77
C ARG A 50 -0.26 9.03 9.66
N ASP A 51 0.63 8.92 8.69
CA ASP A 51 1.41 7.72 8.42
C ASP A 51 2.88 8.06 8.16
N PRO A 52 3.61 8.52 9.18
CA PRO A 52 4.99 8.95 9.01
C PRO A 52 5.90 7.74 8.81
N ILE A 53 6.91 7.88 7.94
CA ILE A 53 7.86 6.81 7.59
C ILE A 53 8.52 6.19 8.82
N HIS A 54 8.86 6.97 9.85
CA HIS A 54 9.45 6.42 11.08
C HIS A 54 8.54 5.40 11.79
N SER A 55 7.22 5.55 11.69
CA SER A 55 6.27 4.54 12.19
C SER A 55 6.33 3.27 11.37
N ARG A 56 6.45 3.39 10.04
CA ARG A 56 6.62 2.24 9.13
C ARG A 56 7.93 1.50 9.39
N ILE A 57 9.02 2.22 9.63
CA ILE A 57 10.31 1.59 9.98
C ILE A 57 10.18 0.73 11.25
N ARG A 58 9.43 1.17 12.26
CA ARG A 58 9.18 0.37 13.47
C ARG A 58 8.37 -0.91 13.20
N LEU A 59 7.62 -0.96 12.10
CA LEU A 59 6.87 -2.13 11.64
C LEU A 59 7.69 -3.03 10.70
N GLY A 60 9.00 -2.80 10.57
CA GLY A 60 9.89 -3.64 9.76
C GLY A 60 10.02 -3.22 8.30
N TYR A 61 9.58 -2.01 7.95
CA TYR A 61 9.88 -1.44 6.63
C TYR A 61 11.33 -0.95 6.58
N GLU A 62 12.03 -1.30 5.50
CA GLU A 62 13.41 -0.91 5.25
C GLU A 62 13.52 -0.06 3.98
N PRO A 63 14.29 1.05 3.99
CA PRO A 63 14.47 1.86 2.80
C PRO A 63 15.30 1.11 1.75
N ILE A 64 14.87 1.18 0.50
CA ILE A 64 15.58 0.58 -0.63
C ILE A 64 16.73 1.50 -1.04
N LYS A 65 17.94 0.95 -1.07
CA LYS A 65 19.17 1.63 -1.46
C LYS A 65 19.53 1.30 -2.90
N THR A 66 20.42 2.08 -3.49
CA THR A 66 20.89 1.87 -4.88
C THR A 66 21.49 0.48 -5.13
N HIS A 67 22.09 -0.15 -4.13
CA HIS A 67 22.66 -1.49 -4.29
C HIS A 67 21.62 -2.63 -4.20
N ASP A 68 20.44 -2.37 -3.63
CA ASP A 68 19.34 -3.34 -3.63
C ASP A 68 18.76 -3.52 -5.03
N ILE A 69 18.82 -2.47 -5.86
CA ILE A 69 18.29 -2.45 -7.22
C ILE A 69 19.33 -1.82 -8.16
N PRO A 70 20.33 -2.60 -8.64
CA PRO A 70 21.32 -2.12 -9.59
C PRO A 70 20.67 -1.59 -10.88
N GLY A 71 21.15 -0.46 -11.41
CA GLY A 71 20.60 0.20 -12.60
C GLY A 71 19.58 1.31 -12.31
N TRP A 72 19.22 1.54 -11.04
CA TRP A 72 18.32 2.61 -10.59
C TRP A 72 19.05 3.81 -9.97
N GLU A 73 20.34 4.00 -10.26
CA GLU A 73 21.17 5.05 -9.65
C GLU A 73 20.71 6.48 -9.99
N HIS A 74 19.98 6.63 -11.10
CA HIS A 74 19.38 7.90 -11.51
C HIS A 74 18.26 8.36 -10.56
N ALA A 75 17.54 7.41 -9.94
CA ALA A 75 16.48 7.67 -8.98
C ALA A 75 16.98 7.77 -7.53
N SER A 76 18.31 7.79 -7.31
CA SER A 76 18.84 7.89 -5.95
C SER A 76 18.75 9.33 -5.42
N ILE A 77 18.23 9.50 -4.21
CA ILE A 77 18.26 10.77 -3.48
C ILE A 77 19.71 11.13 -3.14
N LYS A 78 20.12 12.37 -3.46
CA LYS A 78 21.53 12.80 -3.32
C LYS A 78 21.82 13.54 -2.01
N THR A 79 20.80 14.07 -1.34
CA THR A 79 20.93 14.94 -0.17
C THR A 79 19.84 14.67 0.86
N GLY A 80 20.01 15.17 2.08
CA GLY A 80 19.03 15.03 3.16
C GLY A 80 19.10 13.67 3.88
N GLU A 81 18.06 13.40 4.67
CA GLU A 81 17.97 12.20 5.51
C GLU A 81 17.97 10.90 4.70
N TRP A 82 17.34 10.92 3.53
CA TRP A 82 17.18 9.74 2.67
C TRP A 82 18.28 9.61 1.62
N ALA A 83 19.41 10.31 1.79
CA ALA A 83 20.53 10.25 0.85
C ALA A 83 21.00 8.80 0.63
N GLY A 84 21.11 8.39 -0.64
CA GLY A 84 21.47 7.04 -1.06
C GLY A 84 20.30 6.06 -1.19
N CYS A 85 19.09 6.47 -0.82
CA CYS A 85 17.87 5.69 -1.04
C CYS A 85 17.27 5.99 -2.43
N ILE A 86 16.43 5.10 -2.93
CA ILE A 86 15.65 5.31 -4.15
C ILE A 86 14.43 6.17 -3.85
N GLY A 87 14.22 7.25 -4.61
CA GLY A 87 13.16 8.23 -4.36
C GLY A 87 12.72 9.01 -5.59
N VAL A 88 11.46 9.45 -5.60
CA VAL A 88 10.85 10.25 -6.66
C VAL A 88 9.68 11.06 -6.09
N ASN A 89 9.54 12.33 -6.46
CA ASN A 89 8.37 13.18 -6.13
C ASN A 89 7.90 13.10 -4.65
N GLU A 90 8.78 13.38 -3.68
CA GLU A 90 8.48 13.29 -2.23
C GLU A 90 8.04 11.88 -1.76
N MET A 91 8.40 10.85 -2.52
CA MET A 91 8.25 9.43 -2.17
C MET A 91 9.62 8.78 -2.05
N VAL A 92 9.73 7.81 -1.14
CA VAL A 92 10.91 6.97 -0.94
C VAL A 92 10.49 5.51 -1.10
N ALA A 93 11.30 4.73 -1.81
CA ALA A 93 11.04 3.31 -2.00
C ALA A 93 11.42 2.52 -0.74
N PHE A 94 10.51 1.65 -0.30
CA PHE A 94 10.69 0.78 0.85
C PHE A 94 10.39 -0.66 0.50
N LYS A 95 10.98 -1.57 1.26
CA LYS A 95 10.72 -3.00 1.23
C LYS A 95 10.31 -3.49 2.62
N ILE A 96 9.46 -4.50 2.67
CA ILE A 96 9.07 -5.22 3.90
C ILE A 96 9.10 -6.71 3.61
N PRO A 97 9.59 -7.57 4.52
CA PRO A 97 9.54 -9.02 4.35
C PRO A 97 8.12 -9.49 3.99
N LEU A 98 8.01 -10.36 2.99
CA LEU A 98 6.73 -10.76 2.43
C LEU A 98 5.80 -11.36 3.49
N GLU A 99 6.33 -12.18 4.39
CA GLU A 99 5.58 -12.77 5.51
C GLU A 99 4.93 -11.71 6.42
N LEU A 100 5.65 -10.64 6.75
CA LEU A 100 5.12 -9.54 7.56
C LEU A 100 4.05 -8.75 6.80
N TYR A 101 4.28 -8.52 5.50
CA TYR A 101 3.30 -7.85 4.65
C TYR A 101 1.98 -8.62 4.61
N GLU A 102 2.02 -9.93 4.37
CA GLU A 102 0.83 -10.78 4.31
C GLU A 102 0.06 -10.78 5.64
N GLN A 103 0.76 -10.86 6.78
CA GLN A 103 0.13 -10.75 8.09
C GLN A 103 -0.56 -9.40 8.30
N TYR A 104 0.09 -8.30 7.92
CA TYR A 104 -0.51 -6.96 8.02
C TYR A 104 -1.70 -6.78 7.08
N MET A 105 -1.65 -7.33 5.88
CA MET A 105 -2.77 -7.28 4.94
C MET A 105 -3.95 -8.11 5.43
N TYR A 106 -3.70 -9.27 6.04
CA TYR A 106 -4.72 -10.10 6.66
C TYR A 106 -5.44 -9.38 7.82
N ILE A 107 -4.68 -8.76 8.73
CA ILE A 107 -5.27 -7.98 9.84
C ILE A 107 -6.17 -6.86 9.30
N ASN A 108 -5.67 -6.08 8.34
CA ASN A 108 -6.36 -4.89 7.87
C ASN A 108 -7.56 -5.18 6.95
N HIS A 109 -7.53 -6.26 6.17
CA HIS A 109 -8.56 -6.54 5.16
C HIS A 109 -9.45 -7.73 5.49
N HIS A 110 -9.17 -8.45 6.57
CA HIS A 110 -10.01 -9.56 7.03
C HIS A 110 -10.41 -9.39 8.49
N GLU A 111 -9.45 -9.34 9.42
CA GLU A 111 -9.78 -9.30 10.86
C GLU A 111 -10.47 -7.99 11.30
N GLN A 112 -9.96 -6.83 10.87
CA GLN A 112 -10.53 -5.53 11.22
C GLN A 112 -11.96 -5.36 10.69
N PRO A 113 -12.24 -5.59 9.40
CA PRO A 113 -13.61 -5.54 8.87
C PRO A 113 -14.57 -6.46 9.62
N LEU A 114 -14.15 -7.70 9.91
CA LEU A 114 -14.99 -8.65 10.64
C LEU A 114 -15.29 -8.16 12.07
N SER A 115 -14.29 -7.65 12.78
CA SER A 115 -14.50 -7.10 14.13
C SER A 115 -15.41 -5.86 14.12
N GLU A 116 -15.28 -5.00 13.11
CA GLU A 116 -16.16 -3.84 12.93
C GLU A 116 -17.60 -4.27 12.64
N GLU A 117 -17.78 -5.26 11.76
CA GLU A 117 -19.08 -5.84 11.43
C GLU A 117 -19.77 -6.46 12.67
N GLU A 118 -19.02 -7.21 13.48
CA GLU A 118 -19.53 -7.78 14.72
C GLU A 118 -20.00 -6.70 15.70
N LYS A 119 -19.25 -5.61 15.85
CA LYS A 119 -19.63 -4.47 16.70
C LYS A 119 -20.87 -3.76 16.20
N LEU A 120 -20.99 -3.54 14.89
CA LEU A 120 -22.19 -2.95 14.30
C LEU A 120 -23.40 -3.86 14.52
N SER A 121 -23.22 -5.16 14.29
CA SER A 121 -24.27 -6.17 14.47
C SER A 121 -24.71 -6.32 15.92
N SER A 122 -23.81 -6.16 16.90
CA SER A 122 -24.17 -6.16 18.32
C SER A 122 -24.96 -4.90 18.70
N GLN A 123 -24.53 -3.72 18.23
CA GLN A 123 -25.23 -2.46 18.47
C GLN A 123 -26.64 -2.46 17.88
N ILE A 124 -26.81 -2.98 16.65
CA ILE A 124 -28.14 -3.13 16.02
C ILE A 124 -29.04 -4.04 16.87
N ARG A 125 -28.53 -5.21 17.31
CA ARG A 125 -29.29 -6.15 18.14
C ARG A 125 -29.69 -5.56 19.50
N GLU A 126 -28.81 -4.77 20.12
CA GLU A 126 -29.12 -4.06 21.36
C GLU A 126 -30.24 -3.02 21.15
N MET A 127 -30.14 -2.22 20.09
CA MET A 127 -31.15 -1.23 19.72
C MET A 127 -32.51 -1.89 19.43
N GLU A 128 -32.53 -2.99 18.67
CA GLU A 128 -33.74 -3.76 18.42
C GLU A 128 -34.36 -4.32 19.71
N ALA A 129 -33.54 -4.79 20.65
CA ALA A 129 -34.02 -5.31 21.93
C ALA A 129 -34.61 -4.20 22.80
N GLU A 130 -34.00 -3.02 22.84
CA GLU A 130 -34.51 -1.84 23.54
C GLU A 130 -35.81 -1.35 22.91
N MET A 131 -35.82 -1.15 21.59
CA MET A 131 -37.02 -0.72 20.85
C MET A 131 -38.16 -1.74 20.94
N ASN A 132 -37.89 -3.05 20.92
CA ASN A 132 -38.93 -4.06 21.15
C ASN A 132 -39.54 -3.97 22.56
N ARG A 133 -38.74 -3.60 23.58
CA ARG A 133 -39.27 -3.34 24.93
C ARG A 133 -40.16 -2.09 24.94
N GLU A 134 -39.85 -1.08 24.15
CA GLU A 134 -40.63 0.16 24.02
C GLU A 134 -41.87 0.02 23.10
N ALA A 135 -41.78 -0.75 22.02
CA ALA A 135 -42.89 -1.07 21.12
C ALA A 135 -43.94 -1.92 21.83
N ARG A 136 -43.54 -2.84 22.71
CA ARG A 136 -44.46 -3.53 23.64
C ARG A 136 -45.16 -2.59 24.62
N ARG A 137 -44.65 -1.37 24.83
CA ARG A 137 -45.30 -0.29 25.58
C ARG A 137 -46.15 0.64 24.69
N GLY A 138 -46.26 0.35 23.39
CA GLY A 138 -47.24 0.93 22.47
C GLY A 138 -46.78 2.14 21.65
N THR A 139 -45.48 2.43 21.54
CA THR A 139 -45.03 3.74 21.02
C THR A 139 -44.41 3.75 19.61
N ILE A 140 -43.84 2.67 19.07
CA ILE A 140 -43.13 2.76 17.76
C ILE A 140 -43.24 1.45 16.94
N SER A 141 -43.41 1.58 15.61
CA SER A 141 -43.36 0.49 14.61
C SER A 141 -42.02 0.56 13.85
N LEU A 142 -41.39 -0.59 13.62
CA LEU A 142 -40.10 -0.73 12.94
C LEU A 142 -40.28 -1.28 11.52
N GLU A 143 -39.65 -0.63 10.54
CA GLU A 143 -39.36 -1.19 9.21
C GLU A 143 -37.83 -1.27 9.09
N LEU A 144 -37.29 -2.50 9.12
CA LEU A 144 -35.89 -2.78 8.83
C LEU A 144 -35.77 -2.96 7.31
N GLU A 145 -34.98 -2.12 6.64
CA GLU A 145 -34.74 -2.27 5.20
C GLU A 145 -33.75 -3.40 4.88
N ASP A 146 -33.96 -4.00 3.71
CA ASP A 146 -33.35 -5.24 3.16
C ASP A 146 -31.80 -5.24 3.12
N GLY A 147 -31.15 -4.07 3.24
CA GLY A 147 -29.69 -3.92 3.23
C GLY A 147 -28.96 -4.47 4.45
N THR A 148 -29.67 -4.76 5.54
CA THR A 148 -29.08 -5.30 6.79
C THR A 148 -28.98 -6.82 6.83
N ALA A 149 -29.64 -7.53 5.90
CA ALA A 149 -29.69 -8.99 5.90
C ALA A 149 -28.38 -9.68 5.47
N ALA A 150 -27.46 -8.94 4.83
CA ALA A 150 -26.17 -9.47 4.39
C ALA A 150 -25.05 -9.40 5.45
N LEU A 151 -25.30 -8.75 6.59
CA LEU A 151 -24.38 -8.71 7.73
C LEU A 151 -24.36 -10.09 8.42
N GLY A 152 -23.19 -10.73 8.48
CA GLY A 152 -22.95 -11.98 9.21
C GLY A 152 -22.38 -13.15 8.40
N VAL A 153 -22.09 -12.96 7.10
CA VAL A 153 -21.39 -13.97 6.29
C VAL A 153 -19.96 -13.53 6.05
N ALA A 154 -19.03 -14.02 6.87
CA ALA A 154 -17.61 -13.71 6.73
C ALA A 154 -17.09 -14.21 5.35
N PRO A 155 -16.53 -13.32 4.51
CA PRO A 155 -15.93 -13.74 3.24
C PRO A 155 -14.66 -14.57 3.48
N GLU A 156 -14.31 -15.44 2.54
CA GLU A 156 -13.03 -16.17 2.60
C GLU A 156 -11.83 -15.20 2.61
N PRO A 157 -10.75 -15.53 3.33
CA PRO A 157 -9.60 -14.66 3.43
C PRO A 157 -8.91 -14.48 2.06
N PRO A 158 -8.51 -13.25 1.71
CA PRO A 158 -7.85 -12.97 0.45
C PRO A 158 -6.46 -13.65 0.36
N SER A 159 -6.14 -14.20 -0.81
CA SER A 159 -4.77 -14.59 -1.15
C SER A 159 -4.05 -13.39 -1.77
N PHE A 160 -2.93 -12.97 -1.17
CA PHE A 160 -2.14 -11.84 -1.66
C PHE A 160 -1.01 -12.26 -2.62
N ALA A 161 -0.83 -13.56 -2.85
CA ALA A 161 0.20 -14.12 -3.74
C ALA A 161 0.04 -13.69 -5.21
N SER A 162 -1.19 -13.47 -5.68
CA SER A 162 -1.44 -13.05 -7.07
C SER A 162 -1.04 -11.58 -7.35
N ALA A 163 -0.88 -10.75 -6.31
CA ALA A 163 -0.42 -9.37 -6.46
C ALA A 163 1.12 -9.26 -6.51
N THR A 164 1.84 -10.27 -6.01
CA THR A 164 3.30 -10.31 -5.96
C THR A 164 3.91 -11.10 -7.12
N GLY A 165 3.09 -11.88 -7.83
CA GLY A 165 3.46 -12.62 -9.05
C GLY A 165 4.54 -13.68 -8.85
N GLU A 166 4.71 -14.15 -7.61
CA GLU A 166 5.32 -15.45 -7.34
C GLU A 166 4.21 -16.48 -7.52
N VAL A 167 4.17 -17.11 -8.70
CA VAL A 167 3.43 -18.37 -8.85
C VAL A 167 4.15 -19.36 -7.95
N PRO A 168 3.48 -20.06 -7.01
CA PRO A 168 4.13 -21.12 -6.26
C PRO A 168 4.63 -22.14 -7.29
N ASP A 169 5.91 -22.49 -7.26
CA ASP A 169 6.41 -23.63 -8.03
C ASP A 169 5.60 -24.86 -7.58
N GLU A 170 4.66 -25.29 -8.43
CA GLU A 170 3.96 -26.56 -8.27
C GLU A 170 5.01 -27.68 -8.36
N TYR A 171 5.18 -28.41 -7.26
CA TYR A 171 5.94 -29.66 -7.20
C TYR A 171 5.13 -30.83 -7.77
#